data_AF-A0A970L3T5-F1
#
_entry.id   AF-A0A970L3T5-F1
#
_cell.length_a   1.000
_cell.length_b   1.000
_cell.length_c   1.000
_cell.angle_alpha   90.00
_cell.angle_beta   90.00
_cell.angle_gamma   90.00
#
_symmetry.space_group_name_H-M   'P 1'
#
loop_
_entity.id
_entity.type
_entity.pdbx_description
1 polymer ?
#
loop_
_entity_poly.entity_id
_entity_poly.type
_entity_poly.pdbx_seq_one_letter_code
_entity_poly.pdbx_strand_id
1 'polypeptide(L)' 'MIGWPELVVIFVLALIIFGPNKLPDLARSLGRSVREFKKSMEWDEEAQKKETNGES' A
#
# COMPACT_ATOMS: atom_id res chain seq x y z
N MET A 1 -1.84 -29.13 2.46
CA MET A 1 -1.69 -27.78 3.04
C MET A 1 -0.66 -27.08 2.18
N ILE A 2 -1.00 -25.93 1.59
CA ILE A 2 0.01 -25.11 0.89
C ILE A 2 0.91 -24.53 1.97
N GLY A 3 2.13 -25.04 2.04
CA GLY A 3 3.16 -24.55 2.94
C GLY A 3 3.91 -23.38 2.34
N TRP A 4 4.74 -22.75 3.18
CA TRP A 4 5.72 -21.75 2.76
C TRP A 4 6.55 -22.18 1.53
N PRO A 5 7.00 -23.45 1.41
CA PRO A 5 7.77 -23.89 0.25
C PRO A 5 7.02 -23.78 -1.08
N GLU A 6 5.74 -24.20 -1.15
CA GLU A 6 4.96 -24.11 -2.40
C GLU A 6 4.73 -22.65 -2.83
N LEU A 7 4.49 -21.76 -1.87
CA LEU A 7 4.32 -20.33 -2.14
C LEU A 7 5.61 -19.70 -2.69
N VAL A 8 6.77 -20.07 -2.14
CA VAL A 8 8.08 -19.63 -2.64
C VAL A 8 8.33 -20.10 -4.07
N VAL A 9 7.98 -21.34 -4.42
CA VAL A 9 8.14 -21.85 -5.79
C VAL A 9 7.29 -21.05 -6.78
N ILE A 10 6.02 -20.79 -6.44
CA ILE A 10 5.12 -19.97 -7.28
C ILE A 10 5.67 -18.55 -7.40
N PHE A 11 6.18 -17.99 -6.32
CA PHE A 11 6.77 -16.64 -6.31
C PHE A 11 8.00 -16.58 -7.22
N VAL A 12 8.90 -17.57 -7.17
CA VAL A 12 10.06 -17.64 -8.07
C VAL A 12 9.64 -17.73 -9.54
N LEU A 13 8.62 -18.53 -9.86
CA LEU A 13 8.05 -18.59 -11.21
C LEU A 13 7.49 -17.23 -11.66
N ALA A 14 6.75 -16.55 -10.79
CA ALA A 14 6.25 -15.21 -11.06
C ALA A 14 7.39 -14.19 -11.25
N LEU A 15 8.45 -14.27 -10.45
CA LEU A 15 9.64 -13.43 -10.58
C LEU A 15 10.38 -13.64 -11.89
N ILE A 16 10.40 -14.86 -12.44
CA ILE A 16 11.02 -15.12 -13.75
C ILE A 16 10.21 -14.44 -14.86
N ILE A 17 8.88 -14.47 -14.78
CA ILE A 17 7.98 -13.86 -15.78
C ILE A 17 7.99 -12.33 -15.68
N PHE A 18 7.80 -11.79 -14.47
CA PHE A 18 7.67 -10.35 -14.23
C PHE A 18 9.02 -9.64 -14.02
N GLY A 19 10.05 -10.38 -13.62
CA GLY A 19 11.36 -9.87 -13.27
C GLY A 19 11.44 -9.40 -11.80
N PRO A 20 12.53 -9.74 -11.07
CA PRO A 20 12.67 -9.33 -9.66
C PRO A 20 12.83 -7.82 -9.48
N ASN A 21 13.22 -7.09 -10.53
CA ASN A 21 13.33 -5.64 -10.50
C ASN A 21 11.97 -4.93 -10.57
N LYS A 22 10.91 -5.59 -11.10
CA LYS A 22 9.60 -4.95 -11.24
C LYS A 22 8.79 -4.94 -9.95
N LEU A 23 8.96 -5.93 -9.09
CA LEU A 23 8.31 -5.96 -7.77
C LEU A 23 8.66 -4.75 -6.87
N PRO A 24 9.94 -4.40 -6.65
CA PRO A 24 10.29 -3.26 -5.81
C PRO A 24 9.82 -1.94 -6.42
N ASP A 25 9.83 -1.79 -7.74
CA ASP A 25 9.30 -0.59 -8.38
C ASP A 25 7.78 -0.46 -8.24
N LEU A 26 7.04 -1.57 -8.37
CA LEU A 26 5.61 -1.60 -8.13
C LEU A 26 5.29 -1.32 -6.65
N ALA A 27 6.05 -1.90 -5.73
CA ALA A 27 5.90 -1.65 -4.30
C ALA A 27 6.20 -0.18 -3.94
N ARG A 28 7.21 0.44 -4.57
CA ARG A 28 7.52 1.87 -4.39
C ARG A 28 6.41 2.77 -4.92
N SER A 29 5.85 2.47 -6.09
CA SER A 29 4.77 3.28 -6.68
C SER A 29 3.49 3.17 -5.86
N LEU A 30 3.09 1.94 -5.50
CA LEU A 30 1.96 1.67 -4.62
C LEU A 30 2.16 2.29 -3.24
N GLY A 31 3.35 2.15 -2.66
CA GLY A 31 3.68 2.73 -1.35
C GLY A 31 3.59 4.26 -1.33
N ARG A 32 4.04 4.92 -2.40
CA ARG A 32 3.84 6.37 -2.57
C ARG A 32 2.35 6.73 -2.66
N SER A 33 1.59 6.02 -3.48
CA SER A 33 0.15 6.26 -3.64
C SER A 33 -0.62 6.04 -2.34
N VAL A 34 -0.33 4.98 -1.59
CA VAL A 34 -0.97 4.69 -0.29
C VAL A 34 -0.60 5.76 0.74
N ARG A 35 0.65 6.22 0.74
CA ARG A 35 1.10 7.29 1.65
C ARG A 35 0.39 8.61 1.36
N GLU A 36 0.25 8.99 0.09
CA GLU A 36 -0.49 10.18 -0.30
C GLU A 36 -1.97 10.05 0.03
N PHE A 37 -2.57 8.88 -0.27
CA PHE A 37 -3.97 8.59 0.07
C PHE A 37 -4.23 8.75 1.57
N LYS A 38 -3.38 8.15 2.42
CA LYS A 38 -3.48 8.27 3.88
C LYS A 38 -3.38 9.72 4.34
N LYS A 39 -2.46 10.50 3.74
CA LYS A 39 -2.26 11.91 4.08
C LYS A 39 -3.48 12.76 3.76
N SER A 40 -4.11 12.52 2.60
CA SER A 40 -5.35 13.19 2.21
C SER A 40 -6.50 12.87 3.17
N MET A 41 -6.64 11.60 3.57
CA MET A 41 -7.67 11.21 4.55
C MET A 41 -7.45 11.87 5.92
N GLU A 42 -6.21 11.94 6.39
CA GLU A 42 -5.87 12.57 7.68
C GLU A 42 -6.19 14.08 7.69
N TRP A 43 -5.98 14.77 6.56
CA TRP A 43 -6.37 16.18 6.42
C TRP A 43 -7.89 16.40 6.41
N ASP A 44 -8.65 15.52 5.76
CA ASP A 44 -10.12 15.59 5.76
C ASP A 44 -10.70 15.33 7.17
N GLU A 45 -10.10 14.40 7.93
CA GLU A 45 -10.47 14.14 9.32
C GLU A 45 -10.14 15.33 10.24
N GLU A 46 -8.98 15.95 10.09
CA GLU A 46 -8.61 17.14 10.86
C GLU A 46 -9.47 18.38 10.52
N ALA A 47 -9.87 18.54 9.25
CA ALA A 47 -10.76 19.60 8.81
C ALA A 47 -12.14 19.44 9.47
N GLN A 48 -12.74 18.25 9.40
CA GLN A 48 -14.04 17.98 10.04
C GLN A 48 -14.01 18.14 11.57
N LYS A 49 -12.90 17.77 12.22
CA LYS A 49 -12.76 17.87 13.68
C LYS A 49 -12.71 19.32 14.18
N LYS A 50 -12.29 20.28 13.34
CA LYS A 50 -12.26 21.71 13.70
C LYS A 50 -13.62 22.39 13.55
N GLU A 51 -14.46 21.91 12.64
CA GLU A 51 -15.78 22.48 12.37
C GLU A 51 -16.82 22.06 13.43
N THR A 52 -16.71 20.86 14.00
CA THR A 52 -17.64 20.37 15.04
C THR A 52 -17.41 20.92 16.46
N ASN A 53 -16.31 21.63 16.71
CA ASN A 53 -15.94 22.13 18.06
C ASN A 53 -15.97 23.67 18.16
N GLY A 54 -16.34 24.37 17.08
CA GLY A 54 -16.44 25.85 17.05
C GLY A 54 -17.84 26.39 17.33
N GLU A 55 -18.84 25.52 17.47
CA GLU A 55 -20.25 25.89 17.62
C GLU A 55 -20.79 25.29 18.93
N SER A 56 -20.33 25.83 20.06
CA SER A 56 -20.89 25.63 21.41
C SER A 56 -20.57 26.84 22.27
#